data_AF-I3TCD8-F1
#
_entry.id   AF-I3TCD8-F1
#
_cell.length_a   1.000
_cell.length_b   1.000
_cell.length_c   1.000
_cell.angle_alpha   90.00
_cell.angle_beta   90.00
_cell.angle_gamma   90.00
#
_symmetry.space_group_name_H-M   'P 1'
#
loop_
_entity.id
_entity.type
_entity.pdbx_description
1 polymer ?
#
loop_
_entity_poly.entity_id
_entity_poly.type
_entity_poly.pdbx_seq_one_letter_code
_entity_poly.pdbx_strand_id
1 'polypeptide(L)' 'MEDVVVIAVFTGVAGSGKSTLIASYYKWLKRSLVTRVAVVNLDPGAEVLLYRPTLDIRGCFRLNDKFK' A
#
# COMPACT_ATOMS: atom_id res chain seq x y z
N MET A 1 -11.90 -23.29 11.66
CA MET A 1 -12.26 -21.91 11.31
C MET A 1 -11.41 -21.57 10.10
N GLU A 2 -12.01 -21.34 8.94
CA GLU A 2 -11.24 -20.99 7.75
C GLU A 2 -10.64 -19.60 7.92
N ASP A 3 -9.37 -19.43 7.55
CA ASP A 3 -8.72 -18.13 7.54
C ASP A 3 -9.35 -17.28 6.42
N VAL A 4 -10.25 -16.38 6.79
CA VAL A 4 -10.86 -15.44 5.83
C VAL A 4 -9.85 -14.32 5.52
N VAL A 5 -9.53 -14.17 4.23
CA VAL A 5 -8.66 -13.09 3.74
C VAL A 5 -9.52 -12.05 3.02
N VAL A 6 -9.38 -10.79 3.43
CA VAL A 6 -10.02 -9.65 2.76
C VAL A 6 -8.97 -8.84 2.03
N ILE A 7 -9.19 -8.58 0.74
CA ILE A 7 -8.32 -7.76 -0.11
C ILE A 7 -9.06 -6.48 -0.46
N ALA A 8 -8.52 -5.32 -0.06
CA ALA A 8 -9.03 -4.01 -0.43
C ALA A 8 -8.06 -3.32 -1.40
N VAL A 9 -8.54 -2.97 -2.59
CA VAL A 9 -7.76 -2.27 -3.62
C VAL A 9 -8.21 -0.81 -3.69
N PHE A 10 -7.25 0.11 -3.58
CA PHE A 10 -7.51 1.54 -3.62
C PHE A 10 -7.11 2.12 -4.98
N THR A 11 -8.10 2.59 -5.72
CA THR A 11 -7.98 3.18 -7.05
C THR A 11 -8.48 4.63 -7.05
N GLY A 12 -8.05 5.42 -8.03
CA GLY A 12 -8.39 6.84 -8.14
C GLY A 12 -7.33 7.63 -8.90
N VAL A 13 -7.70 8.84 -9.36
CA VAL A 13 -6.81 9.74 -10.10
C VAL A 13 -5.58 10.17 -9.29
N ALA A 14 -4.54 10.65 -9.98
CA ALA A 14 -3.39 11.27 -9.31
C ALA A 14 -3.87 12.43 -8.42
N GLY A 15 -3.28 12.57 -7.23
CA GLY A 15 -3.68 13.59 -6.26
C GLY A 15 -4.97 13.30 -5.47
N SER A 16 -5.72 12.23 -5.74
CA SER A 16 -6.97 11.91 -5.01
C SER A 16 -6.78 11.45 -3.55
N GLY A 17 -5.56 11.51 -3.01
CA GLY A 17 -5.27 11.18 -1.61
C GLY A 17 -5.13 9.69 -1.29
N LYS A 18 -4.99 8.80 -2.28
CA LYS A 18 -4.89 7.33 -2.08
C LYS A 18 -3.85 6.94 -1.04
N SER A 19 -2.60 7.39 -1.20
CA SER A 19 -1.50 7.03 -0.29
C SER A 19 -1.74 7.50 1.14
N THR A 20 -2.36 8.67 1.31
CA THR A 20 -2.76 9.23 2.61
C THR A 20 -3.89 8.41 3.24
N LEU A 21 -4.90 8.03 2.45
CA LEU A 21 -5.99 7.17 2.88
C LEU A 21 -5.47 5.82 3.34
N ILE A 22 -4.64 5.16 2.53
CA ILE A 22 -4.05 3.85 2.85
C ILE A 22 -3.24 3.92 4.15
N ALA A 23 -2.44 4.97 4.36
CA ALA A 23 -1.65 5.14 5.58
C ALA A 23 -2.53 5.23 6.84
N SER A 24 -3.55 6.08 6.80
CA SER A 24 -4.50 6.26 7.90
C SER A 24 -5.33 5.00 8.16
N TYR A 25 -5.80 4.35 7.09
CA TYR A 25 -6.59 3.13 7.18
C TYR A 25 -5.76 1.96 7.73
N TYR A 26 -4.54 1.75 7.24
CA TYR A 26 -3.61 0.73 7.76
C TYR A 26 -3.30 0.94 9.25
N LYS A 27 -3.04 2.20 9.66
CA LYS A 27 -2.81 2.55 11.06
C LYS A 27 -4.03 2.28 11.93
N TRP A 28 -5.23 2.59 11.44
CA TRP A 28 -6.48 2.29 12.13
C TRP A 28 -6.71 0.79 12.24
N LEU A 29 -6.59 0.02 11.15
CA LEU A 29 -6.75 -1.45 11.16
C LEU A 29 -5.85 -2.11 12.19
N LYS A 30 -4.58 -1.73 12.26
CA LYS A 30 -3.62 -2.26 13.24
C LYS A 30 -3.96 -1.95 14.69
N ARG A 31 -4.66 -0.83 14.94
CA ARG A 31 -5.02 -0.39 16.29
C ARG A 31 -6.37 -0.93 16.73
N SER A 32 -7.30 -1.08 15.79
CA SER A 32 -8.71 -1.35 16.06
C SER A 32 -9.10 -2.80 15.85
N LEU A 33 -8.36 -3.56 15.03
CA LEU A 33 -8.66 -4.96 14.76
C LEU A 33 -7.56 -5.87 15.30
N VAL A 34 -7.95 -6.98 15.93
CA VAL A 34 -7.04 -8.05 16.34
C VAL A 34 -6.81 -8.98 15.15
N THR A 35 -6.25 -8.45 14.05
CA THR A 35 -5.96 -9.21 12.83
C THR A 35 -4.60 -8.88 12.26
N ARG A 36 -4.06 -9.81 11.46
CA ARG A 36 -2.84 -9.57 10.69
C ARG A 36 -3.18 -8.67 9.51
N VAL A 37 -2.52 -7.52 9.44
CA VAL A 37 -2.73 -6.54 8.37
C VAL A 37 -1.45 -6.40 7.56
N ALA A 38 -1.54 -6.60 6.25
CA ALA A 38 -0.50 -6.30 5.28
C ALA A 38 -0.91 -5.07 4.45
N VAL A 39 0.08 -4.28 4.03
CA VAL A 39 -0.11 -3.16 3.11
C VAL A 39 0.86 -3.31 1.96
N VAL A 40 0.38 -3.11 0.73
CA VAL A 40 1.15 -3.35 -0.50
C VAL A 40 1.23 -2.06 -1.29
N ASN A 41 2.45 -1.68 -1.71
CA ASN A 41 2.65 -0.61 -2.67
C ASN A 41 2.83 -1.19 -4.08
N LEU A 42 1.89 -0.89 -4.98
CA LEU A 42 1.95 -1.23 -6.40
C LEU A 42 2.23 -0.01 -7.30
N ASP A 43 2.51 1.15 -6.72
CA ASP A 43 2.84 2.36 -7.47
C ASP A 43 4.37 2.51 -7.61
N PRO A 44 4.95 2.29 -8.81
CA PRO A 44 6.38 2.46 -9.05
C PRO A 44 6.79 3.94 -9.12
N GLY A 45 5.83 4.86 -9.25
CA GLY A 45 6.04 6.31 -9.29
C GLY A 45 5.92 6.99 -7.92
N ALA A 46 5.59 6.25 -6.87
CA ALA A 46 5.51 6.81 -5.52
C ALA A 46 6.91 7.24 -5.02
N GLU A 47 7.11 8.55 -4.84
CA GLU A 47 8.37 9.10 -4.30
C GLU A 47 8.49 8.85 -2.80
N VAL A 48 7.42 9.14 -2.05
CA VAL A 48 7.37 9.01 -0.58
C VAL A 48 6.22 8.07 -0.20
N LEU A 49 6.50 7.12 0.69
CA LEU A 49 5.47 6.28 1.31
C LEU A 49 5.18 6.73 2.74
N LEU A 50 3.90 6.82 3.06
CA LEU A 50 3.38 7.19 4.37
C LEU A 50 3.10 5.95 5.27
N TYR A 51 3.54 4.78 4.82
CA TYR A 51 3.39 3.50 5.48
C TYR A 51 4.57 2.59 5.12
N ARG A 52 4.80 1.53 5.90
CA ARG A 52 5.83 0.52 5.62
C ARG A 52 5.18 -0.69 4.93
N PRO A 53 5.32 -0.83 3.60
CA PRO A 53 4.70 -1.94 2.87
C PRO A 53 5.34 -3.29 3.21
N THR A 54 4.51 -4.33 3.18
CA THR A 54 4.94 -5.73 3.19
C THR A 54 5.53 -6.11 1.83
N LEU A 55 4.96 -5.58 0.75
CA LEU A 55 5.46 -5.73 -0.62
C LEU A 55 5.52 -4.34 -1.27
N ASP A 56 6.69 -3.97 -1.79
CA ASP A 56 6.91 -2.71 -2.50
C ASP A 56 7.47 -2.98 -3.89
N ILE A 57 6.68 -2.67 -4.93
CA ILE A 57 7.09 -2.88 -6.33
C ILE A 57 8.37 -2.12 -6.68
N ARG A 58 8.68 -1.04 -5.96
CA ARG A 58 9.90 -0.22 -6.13
C ARG A 58 11.19 -0.95 -5.77
N GLY A 59 11.11 -2.16 -5.20
CA GLY A 59 12.22 -3.09 -5.05
C GLY A 59 12.54 -3.90 -6.31
N CYS A 60 11.60 -3.99 -7.26
CA CYS A 60 11.81 -4.63 -8.57
C CYS A 60 12.15 -3.60 -9.65
N PHE A 61 11.33 -2.54 -9.74
CA PHE A 61 11.54 -1.43 -10.66
C PHE A 61 10.83 -0.17 -10.18
N ARG A 62 11.34 1.00 -10.56
CA ARG A 62 10.78 2.32 -10.30
C ARG A 62 10.47 3.02 -11.61
N LEU A 63 9.56 3.98 -11.57
CA LEU A 63 9.20 4.76 -12.76
C LEU A 63 10.41 5.49 -13.38
N ASN A 64 11.37 5.88 -12.54
CA ASN A 64 12.59 6.57 -12.96
C ASN A 64 13.76 5.63 -13.28
N ASP A 65 13.56 4.31 -13.23
CA ASP A 65 14.60 3.38 -13.64
C ASP A 65 14.81 3.51 -15.15
N LYS A 66 16.04 3.86 -15.53
CA LYS A 66 16.41 3.91 -16.94
C LYS A 66 16.63 2.48 -17.41
N PHE A 67 15.67 1.92 -18.15
CA PHE A 67 15.93 0.76 -18.99
C PHE A 67 16.96 1.19 -20.04
N LYS A 68 18.19 0.70 -19.91
CA LYS A 68 19.23 0.86 -20.94
C LYS A 68 19.03 -0.20 -22.01
#